data_AF-A0A9W4DPB0-F1
#
_entry.id   AF-A0A9W4DPB0-F1
#
_cell.length_a   1.000
_cell.length_b   1.000
_cell.length_c   1.000
_cell.angle_alpha   90.00
_cell.angle_beta   90.00
_cell.angle_gamma   90.00
#
_symmetry.space_group_name_H-M   'P 1'
#
loop_
_entity.id
_entity.type
_entity.pdbx_description
1 polymer ?
#
loop_
_entity_poly.entity_id
_entity_poly.type
_entity_poly.pdbx_seq_one_letter_code
_entity_poly.pdbx_strand_id
1 'polypeptide(L)'
;MRTIVWCEGCRRGSDAADPGLALDGLRLCAQCLRLLARRIEELPHMYEECGRALGGSVPSGVREHTSGGPLPGMTINATAVEVRTEILGTLSAWSGLVAEQREVRAPRRAVDQLAGFLLRHLRWLAAHPAAGDAAQEVARLARAARRAVAAEPVRRVQVGGCVEPDCPGRIVATLRDGGLDERMRIRCDADPDHSWTAAEWTLLRRALPDAAAEERWLTAQDISRLWDTPVGTVYRLASEHRWPRRSRGGRTYYSELAPHAHFTRHPRRT
;
A
#
# COMPACT_ATOMS: atom_id res chain seq x y z
N MET A 1 -30.43 40.75 21.95
CA MET A 1 -30.40 40.26 20.55
C MET A 1 -29.39 39.14 20.46
N ARG A 2 -29.80 37.92 20.09
CA ARG A 2 -28.85 36.83 19.79
C ARG A 2 -28.28 37.08 18.40
N THR A 3 -26.98 37.31 18.29
CA THR A 3 -26.29 37.40 16.99
C THR A 3 -26.34 36.04 16.32
N ILE A 4 -26.93 35.97 15.13
CA ILE A 4 -26.92 34.76 14.31
C ILE A 4 -25.49 34.56 13.80
N VAL A 5 -24.86 33.45 14.21
CA VAL A 5 -23.52 33.05 13.74
C VAL A 5 -23.67 31.77 12.94
N TRP A 6 -23.17 31.80 11.70
CA TRP A 6 -23.20 30.66 10.80
C TRP A 6 -22.03 29.72 11.08
N CYS A 7 -22.24 28.42 10.87
CA CYS A 7 -21.17 27.43 11.02
C CYS A 7 -20.08 27.62 9.97
N GLU A 8 -18.83 27.76 10.42
CA GLU A 8 -17.65 27.89 9.56
C GLU A 8 -17.13 26.53 9.05
N GLY A 9 -17.57 25.41 9.63
CA GLY A 9 -17.14 24.06 9.24
C GLY A 9 -18.02 23.38 8.19
N CYS A 10 -19.17 23.97 7.86
CA CYS A 10 -20.04 23.46 6.79
C CYS A 10 -19.40 23.77 5.44
N ARG A 11 -19.05 22.74 4.65
CA ARG A 11 -18.57 22.96 3.28
C ARG A 11 -19.71 23.59 2.47
N ARG A 12 -19.55 24.85 2.06
CA ARG A 12 -20.34 25.42 0.96
C ARG A 12 -20.10 24.54 -0.27
N GLY A 13 -21.08 23.72 -0.68
CA GLY A 13 -21.01 23.00 -1.97
C GLY A 13 -21.13 21.47 -2.00
N SER A 14 -21.81 20.81 -1.06
CA SER A 14 -22.33 19.45 -1.33
C SER A 14 -23.71 19.27 -0.69
N ASP A 15 -24.77 19.53 -1.45
CA ASP A 15 -26.21 19.25 -1.21
C ASP A 15 -26.81 19.51 0.19
N ALA A 16 -26.09 20.17 1.09
CA ALA A 16 -26.66 20.76 2.30
C ALA A 16 -27.10 22.18 1.94
N ALA A 17 -28.37 22.31 1.56
CA ALA A 17 -28.98 23.55 1.10
C ALA A 17 -28.98 24.70 2.14
N ASP A 18 -28.47 24.49 3.36
CA ASP A 18 -28.35 25.55 4.36
C ASP A 18 -27.18 25.25 5.34
N PRO A 19 -26.16 26.12 5.47
CA PRO A 19 -25.16 25.96 6.51
C PRO A 19 -25.84 26.03 7.89
N GLY A 20 -25.74 24.96 8.68
CA GLY A 20 -26.34 24.96 10.02
C GLY A 20 -25.85 26.13 10.90
N LEU A 21 -26.70 26.60 11.81
CA LEU A 21 -26.34 27.62 12.79
C LEU A 21 -25.26 27.10 13.76
N ALA A 22 -24.30 27.96 14.09
CA ALA A 22 -23.32 27.65 15.12
C ALA A 22 -24.00 27.55 16.49
N LEU A 23 -23.49 26.68 17.36
CA LEU A 23 -23.96 26.62 18.74
C LEU A 23 -23.55 27.87 19.51
N ASP A 24 -24.32 28.24 20.54
CA ASP A 24 -24.03 29.40 21.39
C ASP A 24 -22.58 29.38 21.89
N GLY A 25 -21.84 30.46 21.58
CA GLY A 25 -20.43 30.63 21.95
C GLY A 25 -19.42 29.84 21.11
N LEU A 26 -19.88 29.09 20.09
CA LEU A 26 -19.03 28.35 19.15
C LEU A 26 -19.13 28.93 17.74
N ARG A 27 -18.22 28.48 16.87
CA ARG A 27 -18.21 28.78 15.43
C ARG A 27 -18.62 27.58 14.58
N LEU A 28 -18.90 26.45 15.22
CA LEU A 28 -19.35 25.21 14.58
C LEU A 28 -20.78 24.86 15.01
N CYS A 29 -21.57 24.32 14.09
CA CYS A 29 -22.85 23.69 14.42
C CYS A 29 -22.64 22.36 15.14
N ALA A 30 -23.72 21.83 15.75
CA ALA A 30 -23.69 20.56 16.48
C ALA A 30 -23.18 19.37 15.63
N GLN A 31 -23.47 19.37 14.32
CA GLN A 31 -23.00 18.31 13.43
C GLN A 31 -21.50 18.42 13.15
N CYS A 32 -21.01 19.62 12.81
CA CYS A 32 -19.59 19.85 12.56
C CYS A 32 -18.74 19.59 13.81
N LEU A 33 -19.23 19.96 15.00
CA LEU A 33 -18.57 19.66 16.26
C LEU A 33 -18.45 18.15 16.50
N ARG A 34 -19.53 17.38 16.35
CA ARG A 34 -19.51 15.91 16.48
C ARG A 34 -18.58 15.25 15.46
N LEU A 35 -18.60 15.73 14.22
CA LEU A 35 -17.75 15.19 13.15
C LEU A 35 -16.27 15.50 13.40
N LEU A 36 -15.95 16.68 13.92
CA LEU A 36 -14.58 17.03 14.34
C LEU A 36 -14.11 16.09 15.44
N ALA A 37 -14.90 15.92 16.50
CA ALA A 37 -14.60 15.01 17.61
C ALA A 37 -14.29 13.58 17.12
N ARG A 38 -15.23 13.01 16.35
CA ARG A 38 -15.12 11.65 15.83
C ARG A 38 -13.87 11.45 14.98
N ARG A 39 -13.51 12.44 14.16
CA ARG A 39 -12.31 12.34 13.32
C ARG A 39 -11.04 12.44 14.13
N ILE A 40 -10.97 13.33 15.12
CA ILE A 40 -9.81 13.40 16.03
C ILE A 40 -9.64 12.06 16.75
N GLU A 41 -10.74 11.45 17.20
CA GLU A 41 -10.75 10.14 17.85
C GLU A 41 -10.31 8.98 16.93
N GLU A 42 -10.64 9.07 15.63
CA GLU A 42 -10.29 8.05 14.63
C GLU A 42 -8.82 8.10 14.19
N LEU A 43 -8.18 9.27 14.19
CA LEU A 43 -6.83 9.47 13.64
C LEU A 43 -5.73 8.60 14.28
N PRO A 44 -5.68 8.38 15.61
CA PRO A 44 -4.71 7.45 16.20
C PRO A 44 -4.79 6.04 15.63
N HIS A 45 -6.00 5.51 15.47
CA HIS A 45 -6.18 4.17 14.90
C HIS A 45 -5.69 4.11 13.45
N MET A 46 -6.05 5.11 12.64
CA MET A 46 -5.60 5.21 11.25
C MET A 46 -4.08 5.37 11.13
N TYR A 47 -3.44 6.08 12.06
CA TYR A 47 -1.98 6.23 12.11
C TYR A 47 -1.27 4.88 12.34
N GLU A 48 -1.82 4.04 13.22
CA GLU A 48 -1.32 2.68 13.47
C GLU A 48 -1.60 1.74 12.29
N GLU A 49 -2.76 1.86 11.64
CA GLU A 49 -3.08 1.11 10.42
C GLU A 49 -2.14 1.44 9.26
N CYS A 50 -1.89 2.74 9.03
CA CYS A 50 -0.86 3.16 8.08
C CYS A 50 0.50 2.58 8.46
N GLY A 51 0.84 2.50 9.76
CA GLY A 51 2.09 1.91 10.22
C GLY A 51 2.23 0.42 9.94
N ARG A 52 1.14 -0.33 10.13
CA ARG A 52 1.06 -1.74 9.74
C ARG A 52 1.23 -1.92 8.23
N ALA A 53 0.70 -1.00 7.42
CA ALA A 53 0.88 -1.02 5.97
C ALA A 53 2.31 -0.72 5.50
N LEU A 54 3.18 -0.12 6.34
CA LEU A 54 4.60 0.10 6.03
C LEU A 54 5.45 -1.16 6.24
N GLY A 55 5.17 -1.89 7.31
CA GLY A 55 5.80 -3.17 7.61
C GLY A 55 5.10 -4.26 6.82
N GLY A 56 5.36 -4.33 5.51
CA GLY A 56 4.77 -5.34 4.63
C GLY A 56 4.76 -6.70 5.33
N SER A 57 3.60 -7.38 5.31
CA SER A 57 3.38 -8.61 6.06
C SER A 57 4.54 -9.58 5.87
N VAL A 58 5.41 -9.67 6.88
CA VAL A 58 6.45 -10.69 6.95
C VAL A 58 5.68 -12.01 7.09
N PRO A 59 5.84 -12.98 6.18
CA PRO A 59 5.36 -14.33 6.45
C PRO A 59 6.00 -14.74 7.78
N SER A 60 5.19 -15.00 8.80
CA SER A 60 5.69 -15.47 10.08
C SER A 60 6.43 -16.78 9.85
N GLY A 61 7.76 -16.73 9.81
CA GLY A 61 8.56 -17.88 9.45
C GLY A 61 10.03 -17.57 9.15
N VAL A 62 10.85 -17.65 10.20
CA VAL A 62 12.29 -17.98 10.22
C VAL A 62 13.30 -16.83 10.08
N ARG A 63 14.29 -16.96 10.98
CA ARG A 63 15.36 -16.07 11.41
C ARG A 63 16.32 -15.56 10.33
N GLU A 64 16.89 -14.42 10.69
CA GLU A 64 17.98 -13.64 10.11
C GLU A 64 19.25 -14.43 9.79
N HIS A 65 19.75 -14.26 8.56
CA HIS A 65 21.18 -14.30 8.27
C HIS A 65 21.53 -13.12 7.33
N THR A 66 22.37 -12.23 7.84
CA THR A 66 22.83 -11.01 7.17
C THR A 66 24.13 -11.29 6.41
N SER A 67 24.12 -11.06 5.09
CA SER A 67 25.30 -10.57 4.37
C SER A 67 24.85 -9.70 3.19
N GLY A 68 25.40 -8.49 3.15
CA GLY A 68 24.88 -7.32 2.46
C GLY A 68 24.72 -7.45 0.93
N GLY A 69 23.50 -7.16 0.48
CA GLY A 69 23.13 -6.83 -0.89
C GLY A 69 21.70 -6.26 -0.86
N PRO A 70 21.32 -5.29 -1.71
CA PRO A 70 20.00 -4.66 -1.62
C PRO A 70 18.90 -5.70 -1.85
N LEU A 71 18.05 -5.91 -0.86
CA LEU A 71 16.87 -6.77 -0.95
C LEU A 71 15.92 -6.22 -2.04
N PRO A 72 15.52 -7.00 -3.06
CA PRO A 72 14.50 -6.56 -4.00
C PRO A 72 13.11 -6.65 -3.37
N GLY A 73 12.40 -5.51 -3.28
CA GLY A 73 10.94 -5.49 -3.35
C GLY A 73 10.14 -5.42 -2.04
N MET A 74 10.54 -4.61 -1.05
CA MET A 74 9.58 -4.00 -0.12
C MET A 74 9.22 -2.62 -0.66
N THR A 75 8.15 -2.50 -1.44
CA THR A 75 7.64 -1.17 -1.83
C THR A 75 6.95 -0.59 -0.61
N ILE A 76 7.65 0.27 0.12
CA ILE A 76 7.09 1.10 1.18
C ILE A 76 5.86 1.82 0.60
N ASN A 77 4.72 1.76 1.29
CA ASN A 77 3.54 2.52 0.90
C ASN A 77 3.82 4.01 1.16
N ALA A 78 4.37 4.70 0.14
CA ALA A 78 4.75 6.12 0.23
C ALA A 78 3.58 7.00 0.68
N THR A 79 2.37 6.72 0.20
CA THR A 79 1.15 7.43 0.62
C THR A 79 0.85 7.23 2.12
N ALA A 80 1.05 6.03 2.66
CA ALA A 80 0.90 5.79 4.09
C ALA A 80 1.98 6.51 4.92
N VAL A 81 3.21 6.62 4.43
CA VAL A 81 4.29 7.39 5.09
C VAL A 81 3.95 8.89 5.13
N GLU A 82 3.54 9.44 3.99
CA GLU A 82 3.14 10.85 3.86
C GLU A 82 1.99 11.17 4.80
N VAL A 83 0.92 10.39 4.77
CA VAL A 83 -0.24 10.57 5.65
C VAL A 83 0.17 10.49 7.12
N ARG A 84 1.03 9.55 7.53
CA ARG A 84 1.49 9.48 8.94
C ARG A 84 2.22 10.75 9.37
N THR A 85 3.04 11.29 8.49
CA THR A 85 3.78 12.53 8.72
C THR A 85 2.82 13.72 8.85
N GLU A 86 1.82 13.80 7.96
CA GLU A 86 0.77 14.81 8.01
C GLU A 86 -0.08 14.71 9.29
N ILE A 87 -0.45 13.49 9.72
CA ILE A 87 -1.23 13.28 10.95
C ILE A 87 -0.49 13.86 12.14
N LEU A 88 0.79 13.49 12.29
CA LEU A 88 1.60 13.99 13.39
C LEU A 88 1.78 15.51 13.32
N GLY A 89 2.06 16.05 12.12
CA GLY A 89 2.25 17.49 11.89
C GLY A 89 1.01 18.31 12.24
N THR A 90 -0.14 17.98 11.66
CA THR A 90 -1.41 18.68 11.88
C THR A 90 -1.84 18.62 13.34
N LEU A 91 -1.82 17.44 13.97
CA LEU A 91 -2.21 17.32 15.39
C LEU A 91 -1.25 18.09 16.32
N SER A 92 0.05 18.13 15.98
CA SER A 92 1.04 18.92 16.72
C SER A 92 0.78 20.42 16.58
N ALA A 93 0.49 20.90 15.37
CA ALA A 93 0.21 22.32 15.13
C ALA A 93 -1.02 22.79 15.90
N TRP A 94 -2.13 22.05 15.82
CA TRP A 94 -3.36 22.40 16.55
C TRP A 94 -3.18 22.28 18.07
N SER A 95 -2.43 21.27 18.54
CA SER A 95 -2.14 21.15 19.99
C SER A 95 -1.24 22.27 20.48
N GLY A 96 -0.29 22.72 19.65
CA GLY A 96 0.57 23.86 19.92
C GLY A 96 -0.24 25.16 20.04
N LEU A 97 -1.13 25.44 19.08
CA LEU A 97 -2.02 26.60 19.11
C LEU A 97 -2.86 26.64 20.39
N VAL A 98 -3.47 25.51 20.75
CA VAL A 98 -4.26 25.40 21.99
C VAL A 98 -3.37 25.62 23.20
N ALA A 99 -2.21 24.97 23.28
CA ALA A 99 -1.29 25.08 24.42
C ALA A 99 -0.80 26.52 24.63
N GLU A 100 -0.43 27.19 23.54
CA GLU A 100 0.02 28.58 23.53
C GLU A 100 -1.08 29.53 24.00
N GLN A 101 -2.22 29.56 23.31
CA GLN A 101 -3.27 30.54 23.60
C GLN A 101 -4.03 30.28 24.90
N ARG A 102 -4.01 29.05 25.40
CA ARG A 102 -4.61 28.70 26.69
C ARG A 102 -3.62 28.70 27.84
N GLU A 103 -2.34 28.93 27.57
CA GLU A 103 -1.26 28.87 28.56
C GLU A 103 -1.27 27.53 29.33
N VAL A 104 -1.55 26.43 28.64
CA VAL A 104 -1.53 25.08 29.21
C VAL A 104 -0.33 24.30 28.70
N ARG A 105 0.14 23.34 29.50
CA ARG A 105 1.25 22.47 29.11
C ARG A 105 0.92 21.69 27.84
N ALA A 106 1.77 21.82 26.82
CA ALA A 106 1.66 21.04 25.60
C ALA A 106 1.83 19.53 25.88
N PRO A 107 1.03 18.66 25.23
CA PRO A 107 1.19 17.21 25.32
C PRO A 107 2.51 16.77 24.67
N ARG A 108 2.93 15.52 24.93
CA ARG A 108 4.05 14.95 24.16
C ARG A 108 3.65 14.80 22.70
N ARG A 109 4.65 14.87 21.81
CA ARG A 109 4.47 14.73 20.36
C ARG A 109 4.25 13.27 19.95
N ALA A 110 3.16 12.69 20.43
CA ALA A 110 2.67 11.35 20.10
C ALA A 110 1.19 11.45 19.70
N VAL A 111 0.78 10.74 18.65
CA VAL A 111 -0.53 10.93 18.00
C VAL A 111 -1.70 10.72 18.96
N ASP A 112 -1.62 9.71 19.82
CA ASP A 112 -2.60 9.40 20.87
C ASP A 112 -2.73 10.54 21.90
N GLN A 113 -1.61 11.07 22.37
CA GLN A 113 -1.57 12.14 23.36
C GLN A 113 -2.05 13.47 22.79
N LEU A 114 -1.69 13.77 21.54
CA LEU A 114 -2.14 14.95 20.81
C LEU A 114 -3.65 14.90 20.56
N ALA A 115 -4.17 13.78 20.06
CA ALA A 115 -5.61 13.59 19.85
C ALA A 115 -6.39 13.71 21.16
N GLY A 116 -5.94 13.04 22.22
CA GLY A 116 -6.57 13.13 23.55
C GLY A 116 -6.55 14.54 24.12
N PHE A 117 -5.47 15.29 23.91
CA PHE A 117 -5.39 16.70 24.31
C PHE A 117 -6.40 17.57 23.54
N LEU A 118 -6.47 17.43 22.22
CA LEU A 118 -7.43 18.17 21.40
C LEU A 118 -8.89 17.85 21.76
N LEU A 119 -9.21 16.59 22.08
CA LEU A 119 -10.55 16.20 22.53
C LEU A 119 -10.93 16.87 23.86
N ARG A 120 -10.00 16.97 24.83
CA ARG A 120 -10.24 17.70 26.08
C ARG A 120 -10.47 19.20 25.87
N HIS A 121 -9.84 19.78 24.84
CA HIS A 121 -9.96 21.19 24.49
C HIS A 121 -10.93 21.44 23.31
N LEU A 122 -11.73 20.45 22.92
CA LEU A 122 -12.53 20.50 21.69
C LEU A 122 -13.50 21.68 21.66
N ARG A 123 -14.17 21.97 22.77
CA ARG A 123 -15.10 23.12 22.86
C ARG A 123 -14.39 24.45 22.68
N TRP A 124 -13.18 24.59 23.23
CA TRP A 124 -12.37 25.80 23.04
C TRP A 124 -11.95 25.93 21.57
N LEU A 125 -11.46 24.84 20.97
CA LEU A 125 -11.07 24.83 19.56
C LEU A 125 -12.25 25.16 18.64
N ALA A 126 -13.45 24.69 18.98
CA ALA A 126 -14.68 24.99 18.23
C ALA A 126 -15.20 26.43 18.43
N ALA A 127 -14.73 27.16 19.44
CA ALA A 127 -15.03 28.58 19.65
C ALA A 127 -13.97 29.50 19.02
N HIS A 128 -12.76 28.98 18.81
CA HIS A 128 -11.63 29.73 18.28
C HIS A 128 -11.88 30.23 16.84
N PRO A 129 -11.42 31.43 16.44
CA PRO A 129 -11.60 31.98 15.08
C PRO A 129 -11.21 31.08 13.90
N ALA A 130 -10.28 30.15 14.12
CA ALA A 130 -9.85 29.16 13.12
C ALA A 130 -10.58 27.80 13.22
N ALA A 131 -11.75 27.75 13.85
CA ALA A 131 -12.50 26.49 14.05
C ALA A 131 -12.90 25.82 12.73
N GLY A 132 -13.26 26.61 11.71
CA GLY A 132 -13.53 26.13 10.35
C GLY A 132 -12.32 25.44 9.74
N ASP A 133 -11.14 26.07 9.83
CA ASP A 133 -9.88 25.53 9.32
C ASP A 133 -9.50 24.22 10.02
N ALA A 134 -9.58 24.18 11.34
CA ALA A 134 -9.34 22.97 12.13
C ALA A 134 -10.27 21.83 11.70
N ALA A 135 -11.56 22.12 11.53
CA ALA A 135 -12.52 21.12 11.08
C ALA A 135 -12.23 20.61 9.66
N GLN A 136 -11.81 21.50 8.75
CA GLN A 136 -11.49 21.16 7.38
C GLN A 136 -10.19 20.37 7.25
N GLU A 137 -9.13 20.78 7.94
CA GLU A 137 -7.85 20.08 7.97
C GLU A 137 -7.99 18.67 8.52
N VAL A 138 -8.61 18.52 9.69
CA VAL A 138 -8.85 17.19 10.28
C VAL A 138 -9.75 16.34 9.36
N ALA A 139 -10.72 16.94 8.67
CA ALA A 139 -11.54 16.21 7.70
C ALA A 139 -10.78 15.78 6.44
N ARG A 140 -9.87 16.62 5.93
CA ARG A 140 -8.98 16.27 4.81
C ARG A 140 -8.07 15.11 5.20
N LEU A 141 -7.46 15.23 6.38
CA LEU A 141 -6.54 14.23 6.93
C LEU A 141 -7.22 12.88 7.16
N ALA A 142 -8.39 12.85 7.82
CA ALA A 142 -9.13 11.61 8.04
C ALA A 142 -9.57 10.93 6.72
N ARG A 143 -9.88 11.71 5.67
CA ARG A 143 -10.17 11.15 4.33
C ARG A 143 -8.91 10.61 3.66
N ALA A 144 -7.78 11.31 3.76
CA ALA A 144 -6.51 10.85 3.23
C ALA A 144 -6.08 9.55 3.92
N ALA A 145 -6.20 9.47 5.24
CA ALA A 145 -5.88 8.28 6.02
C ALA A 145 -6.76 7.08 5.68
N ARG A 146 -8.08 7.25 5.64
CA ARG A 146 -8.98 6.17 5.18
C ARG A 146 -8.65 5.69 3.77
N ARG A 147 -8.27 6.59 2.86
CA ARG A 147 -7.84 6.20 1.51
C ARG A 147 -6.52 5.45 1.53
N ALA A 148 -5.55 5.87 2.33
CA ALA A 148 -4.26 5.20 2.45
C ALA A 148 -4.39 3.80 3.05
N VAL A 149 -5.28 3.62 4.03
CA VAL A 149 -5.59 2.31 4.63
C VAL A 149 -6.42 1.44 3.67
N ALA A 150 -7.43 1.99 3.00
CA ALA A 150 -8.27 1.25 2.04
C ALA A 150 -7.55 0.92 0.73
N ALA A 151 -6.50 1.66 0.40
CA ALA A 151 -5.51 1.34 -0.61
C ALA A 151 -4.57 0.25 -0.07
N GLU A 152 -5.13 -0.94 0.17
CA GLU A 152 -4.34 -2.15 0.32
C GLU A 152 -3.39 -2.26 -0.89
N PRO A 153 -2.12 -2.63 -0.70
CA PRO A 153 -1.17 -2.75 -1.79
C PRO A 153 -1.70 -3.80 -2.76
N VAL A 154 -2.25 -3.35 -3.90
CA VAL A 154 -2.63 -4.24 -4.98
C VAL A 154 -1.34 -4.84 -5.51
N ARG A 155 -1.02 -6.09 -5.11
CA ARG A 155 0.09 -6.82 -5.69
C ARG A 155 -0.29 -7.16 -7.12
N ARG A 156 0.38 -6.49 -8.07
CA ARG A 156 0.33 -6.85 -9.49
C ARG A 156 1.34 -7.96 -9.71
N VAL A 157 0.85 -9.16 -9.97
CA VAL A 157 1.70 -10.29 -10.34
C VAL A 157 1.58 -10.47 -11.85
N GLN A 158 2.70 -10.35 -12.56
CA GLN A 158 2.77 -10.72 -13.97
C GLN A 158 2.77 -12.24 -14.06
N VAL A 159 1.78 -12.79 -14.76
CA VAL A 159 1.57 -14.25 -14.83
C VAL A 159 2.19 -14.85 -16.10
N GLY A 160 2.09 -14.14 -17.23
CA GLY A 160 2.57 -14.62 -18.54
C GLY A 160 2.18 -13.71 -19.70
N GLY A 161 2.36 -14.18 -20.93
CA GLY A 161 1.84 -13.51 -22.15
C GLY A 161 0.31 -13.60 -22.24
N CYS A 162 -0.30 -12.70 -23.01
CA CYS A 162 -1.73 -12.76 -23.32
C CYS A 162 -2.06 -14.08 -24.05
N VAL A 163 -3.23 -14.63 -23.75
CA VAL A 163 -3.73 -15.88 -24.32
C VAL A 163 -4.48 -15.68 -25.63
N GLU A 164 -4.82 -14.42 -25.94
CA GLU A 164 -5.48 -14.06 -27.18
C GLU A 164 -4.48 -14.04 -28.35
N PRO A 165 -4.82 -14.63 -29.51
CA PRO A 165 -3.97 -14.63 -30.70
C PRO A 165 -3.58 -13.21 -31.11
N ASP A 166 -2.33 -13.03 -31.54
CA ASP A 166 -1.77 -11.76 -32.02
C ASP A 166 -1.77 -10.60 -31.01
N CYS A 167 -2.03 -10.86 -29.72
CA CYS A 167 -1.91 -9.85 -28.67
C CYS A 167 -0.48 -9.86 -28.07
N PRO A 168 0.31 -8.77 -28.20
CA PRO A 168 1.66 -8.69 -27.62
C PRO A 168 1.66 -8.43 -26.10
N GLY A 169 0.48 -8.26 -25.50
CA GLY A 169 0.32 -7.87 -24.11
C GLY A 169 0.63 -8.99 -23.12
N ARG A 170 0.71 -8.62 -21.85
CA ARG A 170 0.97 -9.52 -20.73
C ARG A 170 -0.21 -9.56 -19.79
N ILE A 171 -0.40 -10.72 -19.18
CA ILE A 171 -1.44 -10.95 -18.20
C ILE A 171 -0.97 -10.48 -16.83
N VAL A 172 -1.72 -9.55 -16.27
CA VAL A 172 -1.50 -8.96 -14.95
C VAL A 172 -2.65 -9.36 -14.04
N ALA A 173 -2.31 -10.09 -12.97
CA ALA A 173 -3.23 -10.38 -11.89
C ALA A 173 -3.14 -9.27 -10.84
N THR A 174 -4.27 -8.66 -10.48
CA THR A 174 -4.34 -7.73 -9.35
C THR A 174 -4.86 -8.46 -8.12
N LEU A 175 -3.99 -8.68 -7.13
CA LEU A 175 -4.33 -9.28 -5.84
C LEU A 175 -4.54 -8.18 -4.81
N ARG A 176 -5.69 -8.18 -4.16
CA ARG A 176 -5.97 -7.37 -2.96
C ARG A 176 -5.82 -8.30 -1.76
N ASP A 177 -5.05 -7.92 -0.74
CA ASP A 177 -4.87 -8.77 0.45
C ASP A 177 -6.26 -8.97 1.11
N GLY A 178 -6.71 -10.22 1.23
CA GLY A 178 -8.07 -10.55 1.70
C GLY A 178 -8.62 -11.94 1.31
N GLY A 179 -7.80 -12.85 0.79
CA GLY A 179 -8.23 -14.17 0.33
C GLY A 179 -8.42 -14.26 -1.19
N LEU A 180 -8.21 -15.46 -1.73
CA LEU A 180 -8.05 -15.71 -3.17
C LEU A 180 -9.35 -15.66 -3.98
N ASP A 181 -10.53 -15.57 -3.36
CA ASP A 181 -11.73 -16.11 -4.01
C ASP A 181 -12.69 -15.14 -4.72
N GLU A 182 -12.73 -13.83 -4.44
CA GLU A 182 -13.81 -13.00 -5.02
C GLU A 182 -13.42 -11.66 -5.64
N ARG A 183 -12.14 -11.24 -5.59
CA ARG A 183 -11.71 -9.92 -6.10
C ARG A 183 -10.43 -9.93 -6.94
N MET A 184 -9.97 -11.11 -7.35
CA MET A 184 -8.87 -11.23 -8.31
C MET A 184 -9.41 -10.96 -9.72
N ARG A 185 -8.97 -9.83 -10.31
CA ARG A 185 -9.15 -9.58 -11.74
C ARG A 185 -7.84 -9.83 -12.46
N ILE A 186 -7.93 -10.55 -13.56
CA ILE A 186 -6.82 -10.91 -14.43
C ILE A 186 -7.07 -10.21 -15.75
N ARG A 187 -6.13 -9.38 -16.19
CA ARG A 187 -6.29 -8.58 -17.41
C ARG A 187 -5.02 -8.52 -18.22
N CYS A 188 -5.15 -8.36 -19.51
CA CYS A 188 -4.04 -7.94 -20.36
C CYS A 188 -3.65 -6.48 -20.05
N ASP A 189 -2.38 -6.14 -20.18
CA ASP A 189 -1.87 -4.78 -20.07
C ASP A 189 -1.87 -4.00 -21.40
N ALA A 190 -2.04 -4.70 -22.53
CA ALA A 190 -2.12 -4.10 -23.87
C ALA A 190 -3.56 -3.85 -24.33
N ASP A 191 -4.49 -4.74 -23.99
CA ASP A 191 -5.89 -4.65 -24.40
C ASP A 191 -6.84 -4.79 -23.18
N PRO A 192 -7.66 -3.77 -22.88
CA PRO A 192 -8.59 -3.82 -21.75
C PRO A 192 -9.75 -4.79 -21.92
N ASP A 193 -10.09 -5.18 -23.17
CA ASP A 193 -11.18 -6.12 -23.45
C ASP A 193 -10.74 -7.57 -23.13
N HIS A 194 -9.43 -7.81 -23.05
CA HIS A 194 -8.85 -9.08 -22.63
C HIS A 194 -8.80 -9.16 -21.10
N SER A 195 -9.92 -9.55 -20.51
CA SER A 195 -10.06 -9.69 -19.06
C SER A 195 -10.79 -10.97 -18.66
N TRP A 196 -10.38 -11.53 -17.52
CA TRP A 196 -10.89 -12.79 -16.99
C TRP A 196 -11.13 -12.68 -15.49
N THR A 197 -12.20 -13.34 -15.05
CA THR A 197 -12.47 -13.63 -13.64
C THR A 197 -11.56 -14.76 -13.14
N ALA A 198 -11.46 -14.93 -11.83
CA ALA A 198 -10.66 -15.99 -11.20
C ALA A 198 -11.10 -17.40 -11.66
N ALA A 199 -12.41 -17.62 -11.83
CA ALA A 199 -12.97 -18.89 -12.29
C ALA A 199 -12.63 -19.17 -13.77
N GLU A 200 -12.80 -18.16 -14.64
CA GLU A 200 -12.48 -18.24 -16.07
C GLU A 200 -10.99 -18.51 -16.28
N TRP A 201 -10.12 -17.84 -15.53
CA TRP A 201 -8.68 -18.08 -15.60
C TRP A 201 -8.27 -19.48 -15.16
N THR A 202 -8.93 -20.05 -14.15
CA THR A 202 -8.65 -21.41 -13.68
C THR A 202 -9.00 -22.44 -14.75
N LEU A 203 -10.12 -22.25 -15.44
CA LEU A 203 -10.52 -23.09 -16.58
C LEU A 203 -9.59 -22.90 -17.76
N LEU A 204 -9.24 -21.66 -18.07
CA LEU A 204 -8.38 -21.31 -19.19
C LEU A 204 -6.96 -21.87 -19.01
N ARG A 205 -6.37 -21.78 -17.82
CA ARG A 205 -5.07 -22.39 -17.50
C ARG A 205 -5.05 -23.91 -17.63
N ARG A 206 -6.18 -24.59 -17.44
CA ARG A 206 -6.30 -26.06 -17.66
C ARG A 206 -6.51 -26.42 -19.13
N ALA A 207 -7.11 -25.51 -19.90
CA ALA A 207 -7.43 -25.71 -21.31
C ALA A 207 -6.31 -25.24 -22.26
N LEU A 208 -5.42 -24.36 -21.80
CA LEU A 208 -4.22 -24.02 -22.55
C LEU A 208 -3.37 -25.28 -22.70
N PRO A 209 -3.03 -25.70 -23.94
CA PRO A 209 -1.88 -26.58 -24.11
C PRO A 209 -0.66 -25.90 -23.48
N ASP A 210 0.32 -26.69 -23.06
CA ASP A 210 1.60 -26.25 -22.49
C ASP A 210 2.46 -25.51 -23.55
N ALA A 211 1.84 -24.51 -24.17
CA ALA A 211 2.24 -23.85 -25.39
C ALA A 211 2.92 -22.55 -24.99
N ALA A 212 4.21 -22.53 -25.31
CA ALA A 212 5.16 -21.48 -25.02
C ALA A 212 5.59 -21.41 -23.54
N ALA A 213 6.25 -22.48 -23.10
CA ALA A 213 7.59 -22.32 -22.57
C ALA A 213 8.42 -21.47 -23.57
N GLU A 214 8.25 -20.14 -23.54
CA GLU A 214 9.30 -19.24 -23.98
C GLU A 214 10.52 -19.66 -23.17
N GLU A 215 11.45 -20.37 -23.81
CA GLU A 215 12.67 -20.86 -23.18
C GLU A 215 13.35 -19.67 -22.51
N ARG A 216 13.19 -19.52 -21.19
CA ARG A 216 13.75 -18.39 -20.46
C ARG A 216 15.25 -18.56 -20.42
N TRP A 217 15.97 -17.55 -20.86
CA TRP A 217 17.42 -17.53 -20.85
C TRP A 217 17.90 -16.86 -19.57
N LEU A 218 18.48 -17.66 -18.67
CA LEU A 218 18.91 -17.28 -17.33
C LEU A 218 20.41 -17.03 -17.29
N THR A 219 20.87 -16.03 -16.53
CA THR A 219 22.31 -15.89 -16.26
C THR A 219 22.78 -16.94 -15.24
N ALA A 220 24.10 -17.14 -15.13
CA ALA A 220 24.65 -18.00 -14.07
C ALA A 220 24.24 -17.52 -12.66
N GLN A 221 24.01 -16.22 -12.46
CA GLN A 221 23.54 -15.65 -11.21
C GLN A 221 22.05 -15.96 -10.95
N ASP A 222 21.22 -15.94 -11.99
CA ASP A 222 19.80 -16.28 -11.85
C ASP A 222 19.63 -17.76 -11.49
N ILE A 223 20.40 -18.66 -12.12
CA ILE A 223 20.42 -20.08 -11.79
C ILE A 223 20.92 -20.31 -10.37
N SER A 224 21.97 -19.60 -9.97
CA SER A 224 22.50 -19.67 -8.60
C SER A 224 21.43 -19.35 -7.55
N ARG A 225 20.61 -18.33 -7.82
CA ARG A 225 19.51 -17.91 -6.93
C ARG A 225 18.32 -18.86 -6.94
N LEU A 226 17.89 -19.30 -8.11
CA LEU A 226 16.71 -20.16 -8.28
C LEU A 226 16.90 -21.55 -7.67
N TRP A 227 18.13 -22.06 -7.67
CA TRP A 227 18.46 -23.41 -7.19
C TRP A 227 19.48 -23.44 -6.05
N ASP A 228 19.65 -22.32 -5.34
CA ASP A 228 20.53 -22.19 -4.15
C ASP A 228 21.91 -22.86 -4.33
N THR A 229 22.54 -22.61 -5.47
CA THR A 229 23.77 -23.28 -5.90
C THR A 229 24.85 -22.26 -6.17
N PRO A 230 26.08 -22.40 -5.61
CA PRO A 230 27.14 -21.42 -5.84
C PRO A 230 27.40 -21.18 -7.33
N VAL A 231 27.63 -19.92 -7.73
CA VAL A 231 27.85 -19.55 -9.14
C VAL A 231 28.98 -20.36 -9.79
N GLY A 232 30.06 -20.66 -9.06
CA GLY A 232 31.14 -21.54 -9.54
C GLY A 232 30.65 -22.97 -9.84
N THR A 233 29.73 -23.49 -9.03
CA THR A 233 29.07 -24.78 -9.27
C THR A 233 28.14 -24.71 -10.48
N VAL A 234 27.45 -23.58 -10.70
CA VAL A 234 26.64 -23.36 -11.91
C VAL A 234 27.51 -23.44 -13.17
N TYR A 235 28.66 -22.76 -13.20
CA TYR A 235 29.59 -22.87 -14.34
C TYR A 235 30.14 -24.28 -14.54
N ARG A 236 30.49 -24.97 -13.44
CA ARG A 236 30.94 -26.36 -13.48
C ARG A 236 29.86 -27.28 -14.07
N LEU A 237 28.64 -27.23 -13.55
CA LEU A 237 27.50 -28.03 -14.03
C LEU A 237 27.12 -27.68 -15.48
N ALA A 238 27.10 -26.40 -15.83
CA ALA A 238 26.83 -25.96 -17.18
C ALA A 238 27.87 -26.48 -18.18
N SER A 239 29.14 -26.58 -17.77
CA SER A 239 30.22 -27.15 -18.57
C SER A 239 30.12 -28.68 -18.66
N GLU A 240 30.00 -29.37 -17.52
CA GLU A 240 29.92 -30.83 -17.42
C GLU A 240 28.71 -31.40 -18.18
N HIS A 241 27.55 -30.76 -18.04
CA HIS A 241 26.31 -31.17 -18.68
C HIS A 241 26.02 -30.43 -19.98
N ARG A 242 26.97 -29.62 -20.47
CA ARG A 242 26.91 -28.88 -21.73
C ARG A 242 25.58 -28.14 -21.93
N TRP A 243 25.19 -27.35 -20.93
CA TRP A 243 23.92 -26.63 -20.97
C TRP A 243 23.86 -25.69 -22.18
N PRO A 244 22.73 -25.64 -22.91
CA PRO A 244 22.54 -24.70 -24.01
C PRO A 244 22.81 -23.28 -23.54
N ARG A 245 23.73 -22.56 -24.23
CA ARG A 245 24.16 -21.22 -23.85
C ARG A 245 24.13 -20.24 -25.02
N ARG A 246 23.82 -18.98 -24.75
CA ARG A 246 23.85 -17.86 -25.70
C ARG A 246 24.58 -16.66 -25.12
N SER A 247 25.28 -15.90 -25.96
CA SER A 247 25.92 -14.64 -25.56
C SER A 247 25.17 -13.45 -26.14
N ARG A 248 24.86 -12.45 -25.32
CA ARG A 248 24.23 -11.19 -25.73
C ARG A 248 24.76 -10.04 -24.88
N GLY A 249 25.33 -9.01 -25.52
CA GLY A 249 25.85 -7.83 -24.83
C GLY A 249 26.96 -8.14 -23.81
N GLY A 250 27.83 -9.12 -24.11
CA GLY A 250 28.93 -9.54 -23.23
C GLY A 250 28.52 -10.41 -22.04
N ARG A 251 27.25 -10.82 -21.95
CA ARG A 251 26.73 -11.72 -20.91
C ARG A 251 26.33 -13.07 -21.48
N THR A 252 26.64 -14.14 -20.75
CA THR A 252 26.27 -15.52 -21.12
C THR A 252 24.99 -15.93 -20.38
N TYR A 253 24.04 -16.45 -21.14
CA TYR A 253 22.76 -16.95 -20.66
C TYR A 253 22.65 -18.44 -20.97
N TYR A 254 21.92 -19.17 -20.13
CA TYR A 254 21.63 -20.59 -20.28
C TYR A 254 20.11 -20.80 -20.34
N SER A 255 19.67 -21.81 -21.08
CA SER A 255 18.26 -22.20 -21.10
C SER A 255 17.80 -22.65 -19.71
N GLU A 256 16.67 -22.14 -19.21
CA GLU A 256 16.05 -22.50 -17.93
C GLU A 256 15.73 -24.00 -17.81
N LEU A 257 15.45 -24.66 -18.94
CA LEU A 257 15.09 -26.08 -18.97
C LEU A 257 16.25 -26.99 -18.51
N ALA A 258 17.49 -26.61 -18.79
CA ALA A 258 18.67 -27.42 -18.45
C ALA A 258 18.98 -27.51 -16.93
N PRO A 259 19.07 -26.39 -16.17
CA PRO A 259 19.18 -26.46 -14.72
C PRO A 259 17.94 -27.08 -14.08
N HIS A 260 16.74 -26.75 -14.57
CA HIS A 260 15.50 -27.33 -14.05
C HIS A 260 15.53 -28.87 -14.15
N ALA A 261 15.90 -29.43 -15.31
CA ALA A 261 16.02 -30.87 -15.50
C ALA A 261 17.14 -31.51 -14.64
N HIS A 262 18.24 -30.79 -14.40
CA HIS A 262 19.34 -31.29 -13.56
C HIS A 262 18.91 -31.39 -12.08
N PHE A 263 18.36 -30.31 -11.52
CA PHE A 263 18.01 -30.24 -10.09
C PHE A 263 16.74 -31.01 -9.72
N THR A 264 15.83 -31.21 -10.66
CA THR A 264 14.69 -32.14 -10.47
C THR A 264 15.13 -33.60 -10.42
N ARG A 265 16.16 -33.97 -11.19
CA ARG A 265 16.72 -35.35 -11.19
C ARG A 265 17.67 -35.61 -10.02
N HIS A 266 18.30 -34.57 -9.48
CA HIS A 266 19.22 -34.64 -8.34
C HIS A 266 18.78 -33.68 -7.23
N PRO A 267 17.61 -33.94 -6.59
CA PRO A 267 17.17 -33.15 -5.47
C PRO A 267 18.19 -33.27 -4.34
N ARG A 268 18.61 -32.14 -3.75
CA ARG A 268 19.53 -32.16 -2.62
C ARG A 268 18.88 -32.95 -1.48
N ARG A 269 19.60 -33.97 -0.97
CA ARG A 269 19.23 -34.61 0.30
C ARG A 269 19.46 -33.58 1.41
N THR A 270 18.37 -33.20 2.08
CA THR A 270 18.35 -32.46 3.34
C THR A 270 19.17 -33.15 4.41
#